data_AF-A0A3G1B5B3-F1
#
_entry.id   AF-A0A3G1B5B3-F1
#
_cell.length_a   1.000
_cell.length_b   1.000
_cell.length_c   1.000
_cell.angle_alpha   90.00
_cell.angle_beta   90.00
_cell.angle_gamma   90.00
#
_symmetry.space_group_name_H-M   'P 1'
#
loop_
_entity.id
_entity.type
_entity.pdbx_description
1 polymer ?
#
loop_
_entity_poly.entity_id
_entity_poly.type
_entity_poly.pdbx_seq_one_letter_code
_entity_poly.pdbx_strand_id
1 'polypeptide(L)' 'MKWIPPKKLKVLTILFFGTGIWGIISGMFLIKPTMMFIVLFGVLNLCIGGFIGYRFFTQGPKPEWSPKKSKK' A
#
# COMPACT_ATOMS: atom_id res chain seq x y z
N MET A 1 -8.54 7.83 -17.19
CA MET A 1 -7.94 7.43 -15.90
C MET A 1 -6.52 7.94 -15.83
N LYS A 2 -6.17 8.73 -14.81
CA LYS A 2 -4.84 9.38 -14.71
C LYS A 2 -3.77 8.34 -14.31
N TRP A 3 -2.74 8.19 -15.12
CA TRP A 3 -1.64 7.24 -14.90
C TRP A 3 -0.83 7.68 -13.66
N ILE A 4 -0.78 6.83 -12.63
CA ILE A 4 0.02 7.07 -11.44
C ILE A 4 1.29 6.23 -11.54
N PRO A 5 2.48 6.80 -11.27
CA PRO A 5 3.74 6.08 -11.42
C PRO A 5 3.79 4.80 -10.56
N PRO A 6 4.13 3.64 -11.14
CA PRO A 6 4.07 2.33 -10.48
C PRO A 6 5.01 2.24 -9.27
N LYS A 7 6.12 2.99 -9.29
CA LYS A 7 7.05 3.08 -8.16
C LYS A 7 6.38 3.63 -6.90
N LYS A 8 5.52 4.64 -7.04
CA LYS A 8 4.83 5.26 -5.91
C LYS A 8 3.71 4.36 -5.37
N LEU A 9 2.97 3.67 -6.25
CA LEU A 9 1.93 2.71 -5.82
C LEU A 9 2.53 1.50 -5.08
N LYS A 10 3.66 0.97 -5.56
CA LYS A 10 4.33 -0.15 -4.91
C LYS A 10 4.80 0.21 -3.50
N VAL A 11 5.43 1.38 -3.35
CA VAL A 11 5.86 1.90 -2.03
C VAL A 11 4.65 2.14 -1.11
N LEU A 12 3.57 2.73 -1.64
CA LEU A 12 2.36 2.98 -0.86
C LEU A 12 1.72 1.69 -0.36
N THR A 13 1.66 0.65 -1.20
CA THR A 13 1.14 -0.68 -0.83
C THR A 13 1.94 -1.29 0.31
N ILE A 14 3.27 -1.29 0.20
CA ILE A 14 4.17 -1.86 1.22
C ILE A 14 4.06 -1.09 2.54
N LEU A 15 3.95 0.24 2.48
CA LEU A 15 3.80 1.09 3.66
C LEU A 15 2.49 0.81 4.42
N PHE A 16 1.37 0.68 3.70
CA PHE A 16 0.07 0.36 4.30
C PHE A 16 0.05 -1.06 4.89
N PHE A 17 0.61 -2.05 4.20
CA PHE A 17 0.74 -3.41 4.75
C PHE A 17 1.63 -3.45 5.99
N GLY A 18 2.80 -2.80 5.95
CA GLY A 18 3.73 -2.78 7.08
C GLY A 18 3.13 -2.11 8.31
N THR A 19 2.49 -0.95 8.12
CA THR A 19 1.83 -0.23 9.22
C THR A 19 0.58 -0.96 9.73
N GLY A 20 -0.18 -1.64 8.88
CA GLY A 20 -1.32 -2.47 9.27
C GLY A 20 -0.91 -3.68 10.10
N ILE A 21 0.11 -4.43 9.67
CA ILE A 21 0.67 -5.57 10.42
C ILE A 21 1.22 -5.09 11.77
N TRP A 22 1.99 -3.99 11.77
CA TRP A 22 2.52 -3.41 13.01
C TRP A 22 1.41 -2.93 13.96
N GLY A 23 0.34 -2.34 13.43
CA GLY A 23 -0.84 -1.92 14.20
C GLY A 23 -1.55 -3.09 14.89
N ILE A 24 -1.68 -4.23 14.21
CA ILE A 24 -2.29 -5.44 14.80
C ILE A 24 -1.39 -6.01 15.91
N ILE A 25 -0.09 -6.14 15.65
CA ILE A 25 0.87 -6.68 16.63
C ILE A 25 0.91 -5.79 17.87
N SER A 26 1.06 -4.48 17.69
CA SER A 26 1.08 -3.52 18.79
C SER A 26 -0.24 -3.48 19.56
N GLY A 27 -1.37 -3.64 18.87
CA GLY A 27 -2.68 -3.73 19.51
C GLY A 27 -2.90 -4.96 20.36
N MET A 28 -2.34 -6.09 19.99
CA MET A 28 -2.44 -7.31 20.78
C MET A 28 -1.45 -7.31 21.96
N PHE A 29 -0.25 -6.78 21.79
CA PHE A 29 0.84 -6.95 22.76
C PHE A 29 1.06 -5.76 23.71
N LEU A 30 0.71 -4.52 23.34
CA LEU A 30 1.22 -3.33 24.03
C LEU A 30 0.17 -2.47 24.77
N ILE A 31 -1.12 -2.52 24.42
CA ILE A 31 -2.08 -1.48 24.87
C ILE A 31 -3.34 -2.06 25.54
N LYS A 32 -3.32 -2.34 26.85
CA LYS A 32 -4.56 -2.56 27.65
C LYS A 32 -5.02 -1.20 28.17
N PRO A 33 -6.08 -0.55 27.62
CA PRO A 33 -7.41 -1.12 27.36
C PRO A 33 -8.00 -0.86 25.95
N THR A 34 -7.29 -0.17 25.06
CA THR A 34 -7.78 0.27 23.73
C THR A 34 -7.36 -0.65 22.58
N MET A 35 -7.14 -1.95 22.87
CA MET A 35 -6.73 -2.97 21.89
C MET A 35 -7.66 -3.03 20.67
N MET A 36 -8.98 -2.96 20.90
CA MET A 36 -9.98 -3.10 19.82
C MET A 36 -9.81 -2.03 18.74
N PHE A 37 -9.63 -0.76 19.10
CA PHE A 37 -9.54 0.32 18.12
C PHE A 37 -8.27 0.23 17.29
N ILE A 38 -7.13 -0.08 17.91
CA ILE A 38 -5.85 -0.12 17.21
C ILE A 38 -5.76 -1.34 16.28
N VAL A 39 -6.32 -2.48 16.69
CA VAL A 39 -6.45 -3.67 15.83
C VAL A 39 -7.41 -3.39 14.68
N LEU A 40 -8.56 -2.75 14.95
CA LEU A 40 -9.51 -2.34 13.90
C LEU A 40 -8.86 -1.38 12.89
N PHE A 41 -8.08 -0.40 13.36
CA PHE A 41 -7.29 0.49 12.50
C PHE A 41 -6.23 -0.27 11.69
N GLY A 42 -5.57 -1.26 12.29
CA GLY A 42 -4.62 -2.14 11.59
C GLY A 42 -5.28 -2.97 10.48
N VAL A 43 -6.48 -3.51 10.73
CA VAL A 43 -7.27 -4.25 9.74
C VAL A 43 -7.74 -3.34 8.61
N LEU A 44 -8.24 -2.14 8.92
CA LEU A 44 -8.63 -1.15 7.91
C LEU A 44 -7.44 -0.75 7.02
N ASN A 45 -6.26 -0.57 7.62
CA ASN A 45 -5.03 -0.25 6.91
C ASN A 45 -4.58 -1.40 5.98
N LEU A 46 -4.74 -2.66 6.42
CA LEU A 46 -4.55 -3.84 5.57
C LEU A 46 -5.56 -3.90 4.40
N CYS A 47 -6.84 -3.60 4.64
CA CYS A 47 -7.84 -3.55 3.57
C CYS A 47 -7.51 -2.48 2.51
N ILE A 48 -7.12 -1.29 2.94
CA ILE A 48 -6.74 -0.19 2.05
C ILE A 48 -5.44 -0.54 1.30
N GLY A 49 -4.43 -1.07 2.00
CA GLY A 49 -3.19 -1.56 1.39
C GLY A 49 -3.46 -2.65 0.36
N GLY A 50 -4.35 -3.61 0.66
CA GLY A 50 -4.78 -4.66 -0.26
C GLY A 50 -5.50 -4.12 -1.49
N PHE A 51 -6.38 -3.13 -1.32
CA PHE A 51 -7.09 -2.50 -2.44
C PHE A 51 -6.15 -1.70 -3.34
N ILE A 52 -5.18 -0.97 -2.77
CA ILE A 52 -4.16 -0.23 -3.53
C ILE A 52 -3.22 -1.21 -4.24
N GLY A 53 -2.83 -2.31 -3.58
CA GLY A 53 -2.03 -3.38 -4.17
C GLY A 53 -2.75 -4.10 -5.31
N TYR A 54 -4.04 -4.38 -5.16
CA TYR A 54 -4.88 -4.92 -6.23
C TYR A 54 -4.93 -3.95 -7.41
N ARG A 55 -5.16 -2.66 -7.16
CA ARG A 55 -5.11 -1.62 -8.20
C ARG A 55 -3.75 -1.51 -8.86
N PHE A 56 -2.66 -1.68 -8.14
CA PHE A 56 -1.30 -1.75 -8.69
C PHE A 56 -1.12 -2.96 -9.61
N PHE A 57 -1.67 -4.11 -9.24
CA PHE A 57 -1.62 -5.32 -10.06
C PHE A 57 -2.52 -5.22 -11.30
N THR A 58 -3.68 -4.57 -11.19
CA THR A 58 -4.60 -4.31 -12.31
C THR A 58 -4.13 -3.14 -13.21
N GLN A 59 -3.10 -2.39 -12.83
CA GLN A 59 -2.45 -1.47 -13.76
C GLN A 59 -1.71 -2.31 -14.81
N GLY A 60 -2.33 -2.47 -15.98
CA GLY A 60 -1.67 -2.98 -17.18
C GLY A 60 -0.39 -2.19 -17.52
N PRO A 61 0.48 -2.74 -18.39
CA PRO A 61 1.78 -2.16 -18.71
C PRO A 61 1.65 -0.68 -19.06
N LYS A 62 2.67 0.11 -18.64
CA LYS A 62 2.84 1.53 -18.98
C LYS A 62 2.30 1.80 -20.39
N PRO A 63 1.41 2.80 -20.61
CA PRO A 63 1.24 3.32 -21.95
C PRO A 63 2.63 3.75 -22.41
N GLU A 64 3.11 3.11 -23.47
CA GLU A 64 4.39 3.36 -24.08
C GLU A 64 4.43 4.80 -24.56
N TRP A 65 4.96 5.68 -23.71
CA TRP A 65 5.52 6.95 -24.14
C TRP A 65 6.86 7.12 -23.45
N SER A 66 7.78 6.24 -23.84
CA SER A 66 9.20 6.53 -23.78
C SER A 66 9.52 7.31 -25.07
N PRO A 67 9.69 8.64 -25.05
CA PRO A 67 10.44 9.29 -26.10
C PRO A 67 11.86 8.74 -26.00
N LYS A 68 12.16 7.81 -26.89
CA LYS A 68 13.47 7.32 -27.30
C LYS A 68 14.61 8.20 -26.78
N LYS A 69 15.16 7.90 -25.58
CA LYS A 69 16.50 8.38 -25.24
C LYS A 69 17.50 7.53 -26.01
N SER A 70 17.60 7.87 -27.29
CA SER A 70 18.81 7.76 -28.06
C SER A 70 19.88 8.65 -27.42
N LYS A 71 21.13 8.21 -27.56
CA LYS A 71 22.41 8.84 -27.21
C LYS A 71 22.86 8.64 -25.76
N LYS A 72 24.10 8.26 -25.49
CA LYS A 72 25.24 7.78 -26.27
C LYS A 72 26.24 7.30 -25.22
#